data_AF-A0A9E5T1T5-F1
#
_entry.id   AF-A0A9E5T1T5-F1
#
_cell.length_a   1.000
_cell.length_b   1.000
_cell.length_c   1.000
_cell.angle_alpha   90.00
_cell.angle_beta   90.00
_cell.angle_gamma   90.00
#
_symmetry.space_group_name_H-M   'P 1'
#
loop_
_entity.id
_entity.type
_entity.pdbx_description
1 polymer ?
#
loop_
_entity_poly.entity_id
_entity_poly.type
_entity_poly.pdbx_seq_one_letter_code
_entity_poly.pdbx_strand_id
1 'polypeptide(L)'
;MNTKNLLIGVLLLLSLGVGAVEAVLSCQGEWISESTHVLWALIFFLLTILWVVEDAKSTHFEKPFDFDFLMYVFWPIAFPYYLLSTRGIKGLRLLVGFLLILVLPWLAGLIAHVLICTA
;
A
#
# COMPACT_ATOMS: atom_id res chain seq x y z
N MET A 1 -10.71 -13.91 -12.62
CA MET A 1 -10.24 -12.56 -12.24
C MET A 1 -8.73 -12.63 -12.05
N ASN A 2 -7.95 -11.67 -12.57
CA ASN A 2 -6.49 -11.71 -12.46
C ASN A 2 -6.08 -11.48 -10.99
N THR A 3 -5.35 -12.41 -10.38
CA THR A 3 -5.01 -12.40 -8.95
C THR A 3 -4.33 -11.11 -8.51
N LYS A 4 -3.44 -10.55 -9.33
CA LYS A 4 -2.79 -9.26 -9.04
C LYS A 4 -3.77 -8.08 -8.99
N ASN A 5 -4.83 -8.09 -9.82
CA ASN A 5 -5.86 -7.06 -9.79
C ASN A 5 -6.75 -7.21 -8.55
N LEU A 6 -6.99 -8.45 -8.12
CA LEU A 6 -7.69 -8.74 -6.86
C LEU A 6 -6.92 -8.13 -5.67
N LEU A 7 -5.60 -8.33 -5.61
CA LEU A 7 -4.75 -7.80 -4.54
C LEU A 7 -4.78 -6.27 -4.46
N ILE A 8 -4.77 -5.58 -5.61
CA ILE A 8 -4.96 -4.12 -5.64
C ILE A 8 -6.36 -3.73 -5.12
N GLY A 9 -7.40 -4.44 -5.55
CA GLY A 9 -8.76 -4.20 -5.09
C GLY A 9 -8.91 -4.37 -3.57
N VAL A 10 -8.29 -5.42 -3.01
CA VAL A 10 -8.26 -5.66 -1.56
C VAL A 10 -7.50 -4.55 -0.84
N LEU A 11 -6.34 -4.14 -1.35
CA LEU A 11 -5.58 -3.02 -0.78
C LEU A 11 -6.38 -1.73 -0.74
N LEU A 12 -7.10 -1.42 -1.83
CA LEU A 12 -7.95 -0.23 -1.92
C LEU A 12 -9.11 -0.30 -0.93
N LEU A 13 -9.81 -1.43 -0.85
CA LEU A 13 -10.93 -1.61 0.08
C LEU A 13 -10.49 -1.50 1.53
N LEU A 14 -9.36 -2.12 1.90
CA LEU A 14 -8.81 -2.03 3.24
C LEU A 14 -8.36 -0.61 3.57
N SER A 15 -7.66 0.07 2.64
CA SER A 15 -7.22 1.46 2.81
C SER A 15 -8.41 2.41 3.03
N LEU A 16 -9.48 2.27 2.24
CA LEU A 16 -10.71 3.03 2.42
C LEU A 16 -11.39 2.72 3.75
N GLY A 17 -11.40 1.44 4.16
CA GLY A 17 -11.97 1.02 5.44
C GLY A 17 -11.24 1.63 6.63
N VAL A 18 -9.90 1.55 6.66
CA VAL A 18 -9.09 2.15 7.72
C VAL A 18 -9.25 3.68 7.70
N GLY A 19 -9.24 4.31 6.53
CA GLY A 19 -9.44 5.75 6.40
C GLY A 19 -10.80 6.24 6.86
N ALA A 20 -11.87 5.47 6.65
CA ALA A 20 -13.19 5.79 7.17
C ALA A 20 -13.23 5.71 8.70
N VAL A 21 -12.60 4.69 9.30
CA VAL A 21 -12.48 4.58 10.76
C VAL A 21 -11.67 5.74 11.31
N GLU A 22 -10.54 6.08 10.69
CA GLU A 22 -9.69 7.18 11.10
C GLU A 22 -10.41 8.53 11.03
N ALA A 23 -11.15 8.79 9.95
CA ALA A 23 -11.98 9.98 9.82
C ALA A 23 -13.06 10.10 10.90
N VAL A 24 -13.76 9.00 11.23
CA VAL A 24 -14.79 8.99 12.27
C VAL A 24 -14.18 9.26 13.65
N LEU A 25 -13.06 8.62 13.98
CA LEU A 25 -12.37 8.82 15.26
C LEU A 25 -11.82 10.24 15.39
N SER A 26 -11.21 10.77 14.33
CA SER A 26 -10.70 12.15 14.31
C SER A 26 -11.77 13.20 14.60
N CYS A 27 -13.01 12.90 14.20
CA CYS A 27 -14.18 13.73 14.50
C CYS A 27 -14.70 13.62 15.92
N GLN A 28 -14.37 12.53 16.62
CA GLN A 28 -14.63 12.37 18.05
C GLN A 28 -13.51 12.99 18.91
N GLY A 29 -12.47 13.56 18.29
CA GLY A 29 -11.28 14.06 18.96
C GLY A 29 -10.31 12.96 19.38
N GLU A 30 -10.55 11.72 18.92
CA GLU A 30 -9.67 10.58 19.17
C GLU A 30 -8.76 10.31 17.97
N TRP A 31 -7.60 9.73 18.26
CA TRP A 31 -6.67 9.28 17.23
C TRP A 31 -6.66 7.76 17.21
N ILE A 32 -6.48 7.18 16.02
CA ILE A 32 -6.34 5.74 15.91
C ILE A 32 -5.07 5.30 16.65
N SER A 33 -5.08 4.12 17.26
CA SER A 33 -3.92 3.62 17.97
C SER A 33 -2.72 3.42 17.01
N GLU A 34 -1.52 3.75 17.48
CA GLU A 34 -0.25 3.43 16.79
C GLU A 34 -0.16 1.94 16.40
N SER A 35 -0.71 1.05 17.23
CA SER A 35 -0.76 -0.39 16.92
C SER A 35 -1.55 -0.69 15.66
N THR A 36 -2.62 0.06 15.40
CA THR A 36 -3.44 -0.05 14.18
C THR A 36 -2.69 0.44 12.96
N HIS A 37 -1.93 1.54 13.08
CA HIS A 37 -1.06 2.01 11.98
C HIS A 37 0.04 1.00 11.65
N VAL A 38 0.68 0.41 12.66
CA VAL A 38 1.69 -0.64 12.46
C VAL A 38 1.06 -1.87 11.80
N LEU A 39 -0.14 -2.28 12.24
CA LEU A 39 -0.87 -3.39 11.63
C LEU A 39 -1.21 -3.10 10.16
N TRP A 40 -1.67 -1.88 9.86
CA TRP A 40 -1.95 -1.45 8.49
C TRP A 40 -0.70 -1.49 7.62
N ALA A 41 0.42 -0.94 8.11
CA ALA A 41 1.70 -0.97 7.39
C ALA A 41 2.17 -2.40 7.13
N LEU A 42 2.00 -3.31 8.09
CA LEU A 42 2.34 -4.74 7.95
C LEU A 42 1.47 -5.43 6.89
N ILE A 43 0.15 -5.19 6.91
CA ILE A 43 -0.79 -5.74 5.92
C ILE A 43 -0.44 -5.23 4.52
N PHE A 44 -0.19 -3.92 4.39
CA PHE A 44 0.22 -3.30 3.14
C PHE A 44 1.53 -3.90 2.61
N PHE A 45 2.53 -4.05 3.47
CA PHE A 45 3.79 -4.70 3.16
C PHE A 45 3.58 -6.13 2.63
N LEU A 46 2.83 -6.98 3.34
CA LEU A 46 2.59 -8.36 2.91
C LEU A 46 1.84 -8.43 1.57
N LEU A 47 0.80 -7.61 1.41
CA LEU A 47 -0.01 -7.60 0.18
C LEU A 47 0.76 -7.07 -1.03
N THR A 48 1.66 -6.08 -0.85
CA THR A 48 2.52 -5.60 -1.94
C THR A 48 3.55 -6.64 -2.36
N ILE A 49 4.09 -7.42 -1.43
CA ILE A 49 4.97 -8.55 -1.76
C ILE A 49 4.21 -9.61 -2.55
N LEU A 50 3.03 -10.04 -2.08
CA LEU A 50 2.19 -11.01 -2.79
C LEU A 50 1.82 -10.50 -4.19
N TRP A 51 1.56 -9.20 -4.31
CA TRP A 51 1.27 -8.57 -5.59
C TRP A 51 2.46 -8.67 -6.54
N VAL A 52 3.68 -8.38 -6.07
CA VAL A 52 4.91 -8.50 -6.86
C VAL A 52 5.14 -9.94 -7.29
N VAL A 53 5.03 -10.91 -6.38
CA VAL A 53 5.26 -12.33 -6.68
C VAL A 53 4.31 -12.81 -7.77
N GLU A 54 3.04 -12.39 -7.70
CA GLU A 54 2.04 -12.72 -8.71
C GLU A 54 2.26 -11.98 -10.02
N ASP A 55 2.59 -10.69 -9.97
CA ASP A 55 2.85 -9.89 -11.15
C ASP A 55 4.09 -10.38 -11.92
N ALA A 56 5.12 -10.82 -11.20
CA ALA A 56 6.37 -11.37 -11.72
C ALA A 56 6.18 -12.70 -12.46
N LYS A 57 5.06 -13.43 -12.23
CA LYS A 57 4.71 -14.61 -13.06
C LYS A 57 4.26 -14.23 -14.47
N SER A 58 3.73 -13.02 -14.64
CA SER A 58 3.18 -12.53 -15.89
C SER A 58 4.10 -11.57 -16.65
N THR A 59 5.21 -11.16 -16.04
CA THR A 59 6.22 -10.30 -16.65
C THR A 59 7.46 -11.13 -17.01
N HIS A 60 8.12 -10.78 -18.12
CA HIS A 60 9.39 -11.40 -18.54
C HIS A 60 10.57 -10.87 -17.70
N PHE A 61 10.36 -10.74 -16.40
CA PHE A 61 11.38 -10.25 -15.48
C PHE A 61 12.33 -11.42 -15.16
N GLU A 62 13.61 -11.27 -15.50
CA GLU A 62 14.64 -12.21 -15.05
C GLU A 62 14.78 -12.08 -13.53
N LYS A 63 14.23 -13.07 -12.82
CA LYS A 63 14.28 -13.10 -11.36
C LYS A 63 15.72 -13.39 -10.92
N PRO A 64 16.36 -12.51 -10.12
CA PRO A 64 17.62 -12.85 -9.48
C PRO A 64 17.43 -14.04 -8.52
N PHE A 65 18.54 -14.64 -8.09
CA PHE A 65 18.55 -15.71 -7.11
C PHE A 65 17.74 -15.31 -5.85
N ASP A 66 16.75 -16.13 -5.49
CA ASP A 66 15.79 -15.92 -4.40
C ASP A 66 15.10 -14.55 -4.37
N PHE A 67 14.55 -14.12 -5.52
CA PHE A 67 13.78 -12.88 -5.65
C PHE A 67 12.72 -12.66 -4.57
N ASP A 68 12.01 -13.72 -4.16
CA ASP A 68 10.96 -13.63 -3.14
C ASP A 68 11.55 -13.24 -1.78
N PHE A 69 12.65 -13.87 -1.37
CA PHE A 69 13.36 -13.55 -0.13
C PHE A 69 13.93 -12.12 -0.15
N LEU A 70 14.53 -11.72 -1.28
CA LEU A 70 15.05 -10.38 -1.47
C LEU A 70 13.93 -9.34 -1.33
N MET A 71 12.73 -9.64 -1.84
CA MET A 71 11.57 -8.77 -1.71
C MET A 71 11.08 -8.68 -0.26
N TYR A 72 11.13 -9.75 0.54
CA TYR A 72 10.80 -9.71 1.96
C TYR A 72 11.79 -8.89 2.79
N VAL A 73 13.10 -9.10 2.59
CA VAL A 73 14.13 -8.47 3.44
C VAL A 73 14.41 -7.04 3.01
N PHE A 74 14.49 -6.79 1.71
CA PHE A 74 14.88 -5.51 1.14
C PHE A 74 13.72 -4.78 0.49
N TRP A 75 12.47 -5.03 0.90
CA TRP A 75 11.26 -4.42 0.31
C TRP A 75 11.38 -2.92 0.01
N PRO A 76 11.90 -2.04 0.91
CA PRO A 76 11.94 -0.61 0.62
C PRO A 76 12.79 -0.25 -0.61
N ILE A 77 13.74 -1.11 -0.99
CA ILE A 77 14.63 -0.92 -2.14
C ILE A 77 14.21 -1.83 -3.31
N ALA A 78 13.91 -3.09 -3.01
CA ALA A 78 13.54 -4.12 -3.97
C ALA A 78 12.22 -3.80 -4.68
N PHE A 79 11.22 -3.29 -3.96
CA PHE A 79 9.91 -2.99 -4.51
C PHE A 79 9.97 -1.84 -5.53
N PRO A 80 10.55 -0.66 -5.22
CA PRO A 80 10.77 0.39 -6.22
C PRO A 80 11.62 -0.09 -7.41
N TYR A 81 12.70 -0.83 -7.14
CA TYR A 81 13.57 -1.37 -8.18
C TYR A 81 12.81 -2.29 -9.13
N TYR A 82 11.99 -3.22 -8.62
CA TYR A 82 11.16 -4.12 -9.41
C TYR A 82 10.16 -3.36 -10.30
N LEU A 83 9.50 -2.34 -9.76
CA LEU A 83 8.54 -1.55 -10.53
C LEU A 83 9.21 -0.80 -11.68
N LEU A 84 10.38 -0.20 -11.42
CA LEU A 84 11.15 0.53 -12.41
C LEU A 84 11.77 -0.40 -13.46
N SER A 85 12.29 -1.56 -13.07
CA SER A 85 12.91 -2.52 -13.98
C SER A 85 11.90 -3.17 -14.93
N THR A 86 10.70 -3.50 -14.44
CA THR A 86 9.66 -4.13 -15.26
C THR A 86 8.91 -3.18 -16.19
N ARG A 87 8.83 -1.88 -15.85
CA ARG A 87 7.90 -0.91 -16.49
C ARG A 87 8.49 0.47 -16.78
N GLY A 88 9.73 0.75 -16.42
CA GLY A 88 10.35 2.07 -16.54
C GLY A 88 9.55 3.18 -15.83
N ILE A 89 9.31 4.30 -16.50
CA ILE A 89 8.54 5.45 -15.97
C ILE A 89 7.11 5.06 -15.60
N LYS A 90 6.49 4.08 -16.27
CA LYS A 90 5.16 3.59 -15.89
C LYS A 90 5.18 2.93 -14.51
N GLY A 91 6.31 2.33 -14.14
CA GLY A 91 6.55 1.78 -12.80
C GLY A 91 6.56 2.84 -11.71
N LEU A 92 7.09 4.04 -11.99
CA LEU A 92 7.07 5.16 -11.04
C LEU A 92 5.65 5.60 -10.72
N ARG A 93 4.76 5.67 -11.72
CA ARG A 93 3.34 5.98 -11.48
C ARG A 93 2.67 4.93 -10.60
N LEU A 94 3.02 3.66 -10.80
CA LEU A 94 2.49 2.57 -9.98
C LEU A 94 3.01 2.66 -8.53
N LEU A 95 4.29 2.98 -8.35
CA LEU A 95 4.90 3.21 -7.05
C LEU A 95 4.19 4.33 -6.29
N VAL A 96 3.94 5.46 -6.96
CA VAL A 96 3.16 6.57 -6.40
C VAL A 96 1.75 6.10 -6.02
N GLY A 97 1.11 5.29 -6.86
CA GLY A 97 -0.20 4.71 -6.53
C GLY A 97 -0.18 3.88 -5.25
N PHE A 98 0.82 3.02 -5.07
CA PHE A 98 0.99 2.24 -3.84
C PHE A 98 1.27 3.11 -2.61
N LEU A 99 2.13 4.13 -2.75
CA LEU A 99 2.40 5.08 -1.67
C LEU A 99 1.15 5.87 -1.27
N LEU A 100 0.33 6.27 -2.25
CA LEU A 100 -0.95 6.92 -1.99
C LEU A 100 -1.87 6.00 -1.20
N ILE A 101 -1.99 4.72 -1.56
CA ILE A 101 -2.81 3.75 -0.83
C ILE A 101 -2.34 3.61 0.63
N LEU A 102 -1.03 3.58 0.86
CA LEU A 102 -0.44 3.49 2.20
C LEU A 102 -0.81 4.70 3.07
N VAL A 103 -0.73 5.90 2.50
CA VAL A 103 -0.90 7.19 3.21
C VAL A 103 -2.36 7.66 3.25
N LEU A 104 -3.24 7.07 2.43
CA LEU A 104 -4.64 7.47 2.30
C LEU A 104 -5.42 7.49 3.63
N PRO A 105 -5.29 6.50 4.54
CA PRO A 105 -6.03 6.54 5.80
C PRO A 105 -5.69 7.76 6.66
N TRP A 106 -4.39 8.03 6.77
CA TRP A 106 -3.86 9.18 7.50
C TRP A 106 -4.33 10.50 6.90
N LEU A 107 -4.35 10.62 5.57
CA LEU A 107 -4.91 11.79 4.88
C LEU A 107 -6.41 11.95 5.15
N ALA A 108 -7.17 10.85 5.17
CA ALA A 108 -8.60 10.90 5.46
C ALA A 108 -8.88 11.39 6.89
N GLY A 109 -8.13 10.90 7.88
CA GLY A 109 -8.19 11.39 9.26
C GLY A 109 -7.87 12.88 9.36
N LEU A 110 -6.77 13.31 8.77
CA LEU A 110 -6.34 14.72 8.77
C LEU A 110 -7.39 15.64 8.12
N ILE A 111 -7.91 15.25 6.96
CA ILE A 111 -8.93 16.01 6.23
C ILE A 111 -10.21 16.12 7.06
N ALA A 112 -10.66 15.01 7.67
CA ALA A 112 -11.86 15.01 8.50
C ALA A 112 -11.69 15.92 9.73
N HIS A 113 -10.53 15.85 10.38
CA HIS A 113 -10.23 16.70 11.52
C HIS A 113 -10.29 18.18 11.16
N VAL A 114 -9.58 18.60 10.10
CA VAL A 114 -9.41 20.02 9.73
C VAL A 114 -10.64 20.63 9.05
N LEU A 115 -11.33 19.88 8.18
CA LEU A 115 -12.40 20.45 7.35
C LEU A 115 -13.80 20.20 7.90
N ILE A 116 -14.00 19.12 8.66
CA ILE A 116 -15.34 18.67 9.07
C ILE A 116 -15.58 18.96 10.54
N CYS A 117 -14.59 18.69 11.39
CA CYS A 117 -14.81 18.64 12.83
C CYS A 117 -14.25 19.86 13.59
N THR A 118 -13.40 20.67 12.95
CA THR A 118 -13.03 22.02 13.43
C THR A 118 -13.79 23.17 12.76
N ALA A 119 -14.64 22.89 11.76
CA ALA A 119 -15.48 23.86 11.06
C ALA A 119 -16.90 23.91 11.66
#